data_AF-A0A2G8K2A9-F1
#
_entry.id   AF-A0A2G8K2A9-F1
#
_cell.length_a   1.000
_cell.length_b   1.000
_cell.length_c   1.000
_cell.angle_alpha   90.00
_cell.angle_beta   90.00
_cell.angle_gamma   90.00
#
_symmetry.space_group_name_H-M   'P 1'
#
loop_
_entity.id
_entity.type
_entity.pdbx_description
1 polymer ?
#
loop_
_entity_poly.entity_id
_entity_poly.type
_entity_poly.pdbx_seq_one_letter_code
_entity_poly.pdbx_strand_id
1 'polypeptide(L)'
;MHCISLVLSRRLVAVLTSSAVTECDPVLLYNRLHVEYKGMATINLDNPSLEEISSTYKNIPEVDSKFQLKFVMFFGRHGARTPIRTLPNVEQVLWDKETIFSGAEHTEIDYEICSLDGGSRPEPVVENIYRKVILNGGAFGGQLTGVGMKQAYKLGQSLKSYYVDQLKFLSSEFTANDI
;
A
#
# COMPACT_ATOMS: atom_id res chain seq x y z
N MET A 1 7.24 7.69 -11.88
CA MET A 1 6.54 7.45 -10.61
C MET A 1 5.11 7.90 -10.83
N HIS A 2 4.13 6.99 -10.80
CA HIS A 2 2.72 7.32 -10.96
C HIS A 2 1.98 6.71 -9.78
N CYS A 3 1.37 7.56 -8.95
CA CYS A 3 0.32 7.12 -8.05
C CYS A 3 -0.92 6.85 -8.91
N ILE A 4 -1.50 5.67 -8.77
CA ILE A 4 -2.84 5.40 -9.30
C ILE A 4 -3.80 5.98 -8.27
N SER A 5 -4.33 7.17 -8.55
CA SER A 5 -5.41 7.75 -7.77
C SER A 5 -6.75 7.22 -8.29
N LEU A 6 -7.42 6.40 -7.48
CA LEU A 6 -8.86 6.16 -7.68
C LEU A 6 -9.60 7.45 -7.28
N VAL A 7 -10.40 8.00 -8.19
CA VAL A 7 -11.33 9.10 -7.89
C VAL A 7 -12.67 8.74 -8.52
N LEU A 8 -13.65 8.40 -7.67
CA LEU A 8 -15.03 8.21 -8.10
C LEU A 8 -15.99 9.13 -7.33
N SER A 9 -16.87 9.76 -8.12
CA SER A 9 -18.09 10.48 -7.74
C SER A 9 -18.02 11.75 -6.88
N ARG A 10 -18.00 12.89 -7.59
CA ARG A 10 -18.86 14.07 -7.39
C ARG A 10 -19.34 14.40 -5.94
N ARG A 11 -18.43 14.87 -5.08
CA ARG A 11 -18.69 15.95 -4.08
C ARG A 11 -17.37 16.61 -3.66
N LEU A 12 -17.44 17.89 -3.28
CA LEU A 12 -16.33 18.71 -2.78
C LEU A 12 -15.90 18.27 -1.38
N VAL A 13 -14.64 18.37 -0.93
CA VAL A 13 -13.36 18.93 -1.48
C VAL A 13 -12.27 17.83 -1.25
N ALA A 14 -11.05 17.77 -1.80
CA ALA A 14 -10.11 18.77 -2.32
C ALA A 14 -9.05 18.16 -3.28
N VAL A 15 -8.09 18.98 -3.76
CA VAL A 15 -6.91 18.54 -4.55
C VAL A 15 -5.66 19.26 -4.03
N LEU A 16 -4.60 18.52 -3.71
CA LEU A 16 -3.25 19.05 -3.50
C LEU A 16 -2.31 18.50 -4.57
N THR A 17 -2.10 19.26 -5.64
CA THR A 17 -1.00 19.05 -6.58
C THR A 17 0.24 19.77 -6.09
N SER A 18 1.34 19.05 -5.82
CA SER A 18 2.66 19.65 -5.65
C SER A 18 3.45 19.48 -6.94
N SER A 19 3.43 20.52 -7.76
CA SER A 19 4.40 20.71 -8.84
C SER A 19 5.58 21.50 -8.28
N ALA A 20 6.79 20.95 -8.39
CA ALA A 20 8.08 21.60 -8.15
C ALA A 20 8.25 22.33 -6.79
N VAL A 21 8.80 21.61 -5.81
CA VAL A 21 9.64 22.22 -4.75
C VAL A 21 10.94 21.42 -4.67
N THR A 22 12.01 21.99 -5.23
CA THR A 22 13.39 21.57 -4.93
C THR A 22 13.77 22.00 -3.53
N GLU A 23 14.42 21.12 -2.76
CA GLU A 23 14.99 21.39 -1.44
C GLU A 23 14.00 22.00 -0.41
N CYS A 24 13.25 21.14 0.27
CA CYS A 24 12.66 21.45 1.57
C CYS A 24 12.90 20.30 2.54
N ASP A 25 13.39 20.65 3.73
CA ASP A 25 13.66 19.74 4.84
C ASP A 25 12.41 18.89 5.18
N PRO A 26 12.50 17.54 5.18
CA PRO A 26 11.35 16.68 5.44
C PRO A 26 10.73 16.89 6.84
N VAL A 27 11.47 17.42 7.81
CA VAL A 27 10.97 17.72 9.17
C VAL A 27 9.98 18.90 9.16
N LEU A 28 10.17 19.89 8.29
CA LEU A 28 9.31 21.08 8.23
C LEU A 28 7.95 20.81 7.56
N LEU A 29 7.88 19.84 6.64
CA LEU A 29 6.60 19.45 6.04
C LEU A 29 5.72 18.69 7.05
N TYR A 30 6.33 17.87 7.89
CA TYR A 30 5.64 17.05 8.91
C TYR A 30 4.94 17.92 9.97
N ASN A 31 5.60 19.00 10.41
CA ASN A 31 5.08 19.88 11.46
C ASN A 31 4.03 20.89 10.97
N ARG A 32 3.92 21.16 9.66
CA ARG A 32 2.87 22.04 9.10
C ARG A 32 1.56 21.33 8.78
N LEU A 33 1.53 20.00 8.82
CA LEU A 33 0.31 19.19 8.66
C LEU A 33 -0.42 18.93 10.00
N HIS A 34 0.00 19.59 11.08
CA HIS A 34 -0.80 19.74 12.31
C HIS A 34 -2.00 20.69 12.10
N VAL A 35 -2.90 20.31 11.20
CA VAL A 35 -4.29 20.76 11.22
C VAL A 35 -5.04 19.80 12.14
N GLU A 36 -5.77 20.30 13.13
CA GLU A 36 -6.52 19.49 14.10
C GLU A 36 -7.59 18.61 13.42
N TYR A 37 -7.21 17.39 13.04
CA TYR A 37 -8.14 16.34 12.61
C TYR A 37 -8.16 15.21 13.65
N LYS A 38 -8.99 15.39 14.67
CA LYS A 38 -9.36 14.34 15.64
C LYS A 38 -10.08 13.20 14.91
N GLY A 39 -9.33 12.18 14.46
CA GLY A 39 -9.91 10.97 13.87
C GLY A 39 -9.03 10.19 12.89
N MET A 40 -7.92 10.74 12.38
CA MET A 40 -7.00 9.97 11.54
C MET A 40 -5.97 9.20 12.38
N ALA A 41 -6.07 7.86 12.36
CA ALA A 41 -5.01 6.99 12.84
C ALA A 41 -3.93 6.84 11.76
N THR A 42 -2.78 7.51 11.94
CA THR A 42 -1.61 7.35 11.07
C THR A 42 -0.81 6.13 11.53
N ILE A 43 -0.89 5.01 10.81
CA ILE A 43 -0.06 3.84 11.05
C ILE A 43 1.25 4.01 10.28
N ASN A 44 2.34 4.28 10.99
CA ASN A 44 3.68 4.26 10.39
C ASN A 44 4.13 2.79 10.23
N LEU A 45 4.38 2.37 8.99
CA LEU A 45 4.68 0.97 8.64
C LEU A 45 6.19 0.66 8.57
N ASP A 46 7.05 1.62 8.92
CA ASP A 46 8.51 1.43 8.95
C ASP A 46 8.93 0.59 10.17
N ASN A 47 8.67 -0.71 10.04
CA ASN A 47 9.17 -1.82 10.86
C ASN A 47 8.87 -1.76 12.39
N PRO A 48 7.65 -1.43 12.84
CA PRO A 48 7.29 -1.53 14.25
C PRO A 48 7.32 -2.99 14.73
N SER A 49 7.83 -3.19 15.94
CA SER A 49 7.74 -4.47 16.63
C SER A 49 6.27 -4.88 16.87
N LEU A 50 6.01 -6.18 17.04
CA LEU A 50 4.65 -6.65 17.37
C LEU A 50 4.10 -6.02 18.65
N GLU A 51 4.97 -5.60 19.58
CA GLU A 51 4.62 -4.89 20.81
C GLU A 51 4.24 -3.43 20.56
N GLU A 52 4.92 -2.72 19.64
CA GLU A 52 4.56 -1.35 19.23
C GLU A 52 3.26 -1.30 18.44
N ILE A 53 3.01 -2.29 17.58
CA ILE A 53 1.69 -2.47 16.95
C ILE A 53 0.65 -2.68 18.06
N SER A 54 0.88 -3.61 19.00
CA SER A 54 -0.06 -3.87 20.10
C SER A 54 -0.33 -2.64 20.97
N SER A 55 0.70 -1.85 21.31
CA SER A 55 0.55 -0.67 22.17
C SER A 55 -0.16 0.49 21.47
N THR A 56 0.06 0.68 20.16
CA THR A 56 -0.66 1.68 19.37
C THR A 56 -2.15 1.35 19.28
N TYR A 57 -2.49 0.06 19.10
CA TYR A 57 -3.88 -0.38 18.98
C TYR A 57 -4.62 -0.43 20.34
N LYS A 58 -3.92 -0.45 21.48
CA LYS A 58 -4.53 -0.27 22.82
C LYS A 58 -5.14 1.12 23.04
N ASN A 59 -4.76 2.11 22.24
CA ASN A 59 -5.26 3.48 22.30
C ASN A 59 -6.13 3.85 21.07
N ILE A 60 -6.70 2.86 20.37
CA ILE A 60 -7.87 3.14 19.54
C ILE A 60 -8.95 3.65 20.50
N PRO A 61 -9.49 4.87 20.33
CA PRO A 61 -10.55 5.36 21.20
C PRO A 61 -11.70 4.36 21.20
N GLU A 62 -12.16 3.98 22.39
CA GLU A 62 -13.37 3.18 22.54
C GLU A 62 -14.47 3.84 21.69
N VAL A 63 -15.13 3.05 20.83
CA VAL A 63 -16.05 3.58 19.82
C VAL A 63 -17.22 4.24 20.53
N ASP A 64 -17.14 5.56 20.76
CA ASP A 64 -18.21 6.35 21.36
C ASP A 64 -19.45 6.12 20.50
N SER A 65 -20.47 5.49 21.12
CA SER A 65 -21.69 5.00 20.47
C SER A 65 -22.51 6.10 19.78
N LYS A 66 -22.11 7.37 19.94
CA LYS A 66 -22.64 8.53 19.22
C LYS A 66 -22.11 8.68 17.78
N PHE A 67 -21.00 8.03 17.42
CA PHE A 67 -20.39 8.16 16.10
C PHE A 67 -20.52 6.88 15.27
N GLN A 68 -20.78 7.05 13.97
CA GLN A 68 -20.89 5.97 13.01
C GLN A 68 -19.86 6.16 11.90
N LEU A 69 -19.05 5.14 11.63
CA LEU A 69 -18.15 5.12 10.48
C LEU A 69 -18.96 5.19 9.17
N LYS A 70 -18.54 6.06 8.24
CA LYS A 70 -19.21 6.28 6.95
C LYS A 70 -18.33 6.04 5.73
N PHE A 71 -17.01 6.16 5.88
CA PHE A 71 -16.07 6.08 4.78
C PHE A 71 -14.67 5.76 5.33
N VAL A 72 -13.90 5.00 4.57
CA VAL A 72 -12.51 4.66 4.85
C VAL A 72 -11.72 4.90 3.57
N MET A 73 -10.56 5.56 3.68
CA MET A 73 -9.65 5.76 2.56
C MET A 73 -8.28 5.23 2.96
N PHE A 74 -7.73 4.36 2.12
CA PHE A 74 -6.46 3.69 2.38
C PHE A 74 -5.43 4.05 1.30
N PHE A 75 -4.24 4.48 1.74
CA PHE A 75 -3.08 4.66 0.87
C PHE A 75 -1.94 3.79 1.40
N GLY A 76 -1.53 2.80 0.61
CA GLY A 76 -0.44 1.90 0.93
C GLY A 76 0.71 2.01 -0.06
N ARG A 77 1.94 1.91 0.45
CA ARG A 77 3.07 1.51 -0.39
C ARG A 77 2.96 0.00 -0.66
N HIS A 78 3.46 -0.43 -1.81
CA HIS A 78 3.74 -1.84 -2.09
C HIS A 78 4.63 -2.48 -1.00
N GLY A 79 4.50 -3.80 -0.81
CA GLY A 79 5.44 -4.57 0.02
C GLY A 79 6.85 -4.70 -0.58
N ALA A 80 7.70 -5.51 0.05
CA ALA A 80 9.08 -5.77 -0.37
C ALA A 80 9.21 -6.17 -1.86
N ARG A 81 10.24 -5.64 -2.51
CA ARG A 81 10.54 -5.82 -3.93
C ARG A 81 12.01 -6.12 -4.16
N THR A 82 12.33 -6.71 -5.30
CA THR A 82 13.70 -6.74 -5.81
C THR A 82 14.21 -5.32 -6.11
N PRO A 83 15.53 -5.08 -6.07
CA PRO A 83 16.09 -3.78 -6.42
C PRO A 83 15.78 -3.41 -7.87
N ILE A 84 15.51 -2.13 -8.13
CA ILE A 84 15.30 -1.59 -9.49
C ILE A 84 16.64 -1.45 -10.24
N ARG A 85 17.74 -1.25 -9.50
CA ARG A 85 19.11 -1.13 -10.02
C ARG A 85 20.08 -1.80 -9.06
N THR A 86 21.13 -2.39 -9.59
CA THR A 86 22.26 -2.93 -8.83
C THR A 86 23.29 -1.84 -8.57
N LEU A 87 24.12 -2.01 -7.54
CA LEU A 87 25.26 -1.12 -7.28
C LEU A 87 26.48 -1.63 -8.05
N PRO A 88 27.25 -0.74 -8.72
CA PRO A 88 28.50 -1.13 -9.36
C PRO A 88 29.54 -1.53 -8.31
N ASN A 89 30.38 -2.52 -8.64
CA ASN A 89 31.48 -3.00 -7.80
C ASN A 89 31.07 -3.56 -6.42
N VAL A 90 29.79 -3.94 -6.25
CA VAL A 90 29.27 -4.65 -5.07
C VAL A 90 28.82 -6.04 -5.50
N GLU A 91 29.16 -7.05 -4.70
CA GLU A 91 28.71 -8.44 -4.94
C GLU A 91 27.18 -8.51 -4.89
N GLN A 92 26.58 -9.16 -5.90
CA GLN A 92 25.12 -9.25 -6.01
C GLN A 92 24.60 -10.50 -5.33
N VAL A 93 23.76 -10.31 -4.31
CA VAL A 93 22.96 -11.40 -3.74
C VAL A 93 22.10 -12.10 -4.80
N LEU A 94 21.83 -13.38 -4.59
CA LEU A 94 21.02 -14.20 -5.48
C LEU A 94 19.53 -13.88 -5.32
N TRP A 95 18.90 -13.44 -6.41
CA TRP A 95 17.45 -13.28 -6.57
C TRP A 95 16.93 -14.39 -7.49
N ASP A 96 16.86 -15.61 -6.95
CA ASP A 96 16.38 -16.77 -7.68
C ASP A 96 14.90 -16.62 -8.07
N LYS A 97 14.64 -16.62 -9.39
CA LYS A 97 13.31 -16.44 -9.97
C LYS A 97 12.33 -17.57 -9.61
N GLU A 98 12.82 -18.78 -9.29
CA GLU A 98 11.96 -19.93 -8.98
C GLU A 98 11.44 -19.87 -7.53
N THR A 99 12.20 -19.26 -6.61
CA THR A 99 11.88 -19.16 -5.17
C THR A 99 11.46 -17.76 -4.72
N ILE A 100 11.51 -16.74 -5.59
CA ILE A 100 11.18 -15.35 -5.25
C ILE A 100 9.74 -15.14 -4.71
N PHE A 101 8.82 -16.04 -5.04
CA PHE A 101 7.42 -16.02 -4.59
C PHE A 101 7.14 -16.94 -3.40
N SER A 102 8.12 -17.67 -2.87
CA SER A 102 7.95 -18.49 -1.68
C SER A 102 7.48 -17.65 -0.47
N GLY A 103 6.55 -18.18 0.33
CA GLY A 103 5.95 -17.44 1.44
C GLY A 103 4.70 -16.60 1.09
N ALA A 104 4.22 -16.67 -0.15
CA ALA A 104 3.04 -15.97 -0.65
C ALA A 104 1.72 -16.79 -0.55
N GLU A 105 1.65 -17.75 0.37
CA GLU A 105 0.47 -18.62 0.51
C GLU A 105 -0.79 -17.79 0.84
N HIS A 106 -1.94 -18.14 0.24
CA HIS A 106 -3.23 -17.46 0.43
C HIS A 106 -3.27 -16.02 -0.08
N THR A 107 -2.44 -15.69 -1.08
CA THR A 107 -2.44 -14.37 -1.74
C THR A 107 -2.93 -14.41 -3.18
N GLU A 108 -3.34 -15.60 -3.64
CA GLU A 108 -3.99 -15.84 -4.92
C GLU A 108 -5.39 -15.22 -4.93
N ILE A 109 -5.63 -14.31 -5.88
CA ILE A 109 -6.92 -13.70 -6.14
C ILE A 109 -7.02 -13.35 -7.63
N ASP A 110 -8.17 -13.64 -8.24
CA ASP A 110 -8.46 -13.24 -9.62
C ASP A 110 -8.83 -11.76 -9.65
N TYR A 111 -8.21 -10.99 -10.53
CA TYR A 111 -8.50 -9.58 -10.73
C TYR A 111 -8.21 -9.14 -12.17
N GLU A 112 -8.92 -8.12 -12.63
CA GLU A 112 -8.70 -7.49 -13.92
C GLU A 112 -8.10 -6.09 -13.75
N ILE A 113 -7.37 -5.62 -14.77
CA ILE A 113 -6.84 -4.25 -14.82
C ILE A 113 -7.46 -3.55 -16.02
N CYS A 114 -8.23 -2.50 -15.77
CA CYS A 114 -8.85 -1.65 -16.78
C CYS A 114 -8.31 -0.21 -16.72
N SER A 115 -8.65 0.61 -17.70
CA SER A 115 -8.47 2.07 -17.64
C SER A 115 -9.60 2.73 -16.84
N LEU A 116 -9.42 4.01 -16.45
CA LEU A 116 -10.37 4.74 -15.58
C LEU A 116 -11.78 4.92 -16.18
N ASP A 117 -11.92 4.76 -17.50
CA ASP A 117 -13.17 4.77 -18.27
C ASP A 117 -13.76 3.36 -18.48
N GLY A 118 -13.18 2.34 -17.86
CA GLY A 118 -13.59 0.93 -18.03
C GLY A 118 -13.06 0.26 -19.29
N GLY A 119 -12.19 0.94 -20.05
CA GLY A 119 -11.50 0.38 -21.22
C GLY A 119 -10.38 -0.61 -20.87
N SER A 120 -9.61 -1.00 -21.89
CA SER A 120 -8.53 -1.98 -21.77
C SER A 120 -7.37 -1.52 -20.88
N ARG A 121 -6.63 -2.49 -20.32
CA ARG A 121 -5.41 -2.26 -19.54
C ARG A 121 -4.46 -1.29 -20.25
N PRO A 122 -4.10 -0.14 -19.65
CA PRO A 122 -3.07 0.74 -20.18
C PRO A 122 -1.69 0.06 -20.20
N GLU A 123 -0.87 0.41 -21.19
CA GLU A 123 0.45 -0.19 -21.39
C GLU A 123 1.38 0.09 -20.18
N PRO A 124 1.98 -0.94 -19.53
CA PRO A 124 2.75 -0.76 -18.30
C PRO A 124 4.19 -0.30 -18.59
N VAL A 125 4.34 0.89 -19.19
CA VAL A 125 5.62 1.47 -19.65
C VAL A 125 6.73 1.40 -18.59
N VAL A 126 6.43 1.69 -17.33
CA VAL A 126 7.40 1.65 -16.22
C VAL A 126 7.85 0.22 -15.91
N GLU A 127 6.93 -0.74 -15.93
CA GLU A 127 7.21 -2.15 -15.70
C GLU A 127 8.09 -2.72 -16.81
N ASN A 128 7.80 -2.36 -18.07
CA ASN A 128 8.60 -2.72 -19.24
C ASN A 128 10.02 -2.16 -19.20
N ILE A 129 10.24 -1.02 -18.54
CA ILE A 129 11.59 -0.48 -18.31
C ILE A 129 12.32 -1.31 -17.25
N TYR A 130 11.65 -1.66 -16.14
CA TYR A 130 12.26 -2.43 -15.05
C TYR A 130 12.56 -3.89 -15.45
N ARG A 131 11.70 -4.52 -16.26
CA ARG A 131 11.91 -5.88 -16.80
C ARG A 131 13.12 -6.02 -17.73
N LYS A 132 13.73 -4.92 -18.17
CA LYS A 132 15.04 -4.94 -18.88
C LYS A 132 16.22 -5.21 -17.94
N VAL A 133 16.03 -5.05 -16.63
CA VAL A 133 17.02 -5.40 -15.60
C VAL A 133 16.74 -6.82 -15.14
N ILE A 134 17.64 -7.73 -15.49
CA ILE A 134 17.66 -9.11 -14.98
C ILE A 134 18.74 -9.16 -13.90
N LEU A 135 18.37 -9.60 -12.70
CA LEU A 135 19.25 -9.69 -11.54
C LEU A 135 19.98 -11.03 -11.51
N ASN A 136 21.04 -11.13 -10.70
CA ASN A 136 21.64 -12.43 -10.36
C ASN A 136 20.54 -13.39 -9.86
N GLY A 137 20.45 -14.61 -10.40
CA GLY A 137 19.35 -15.56 -10.14
C GLY A 137 18.13 -15.44 -11.07
N GLY A 138 18.10 -14.45 -11.98
CA GLY A 138 17.16 -14.38 -13.08
C GLY A 138 15.84 -13.65 -12.81
N ALA A 139 15.60 -13.16 -11.58
CA ALA A 139 14.44 -12.31 -11.29
C ALA A 139 14.54 -10.93 -11.99
N PHE A 140 13.40 -10.30 -12.27
CA PHE A 140 13.37 -8.94 -12.82
C PHE A 140 13.59 -7.89 -11.74
N GLY A 141 14.13 -6.73 -12.12
CA GLY A 141 14.23 -5.56 -11.25
C GLY A 141 12.85 -4.98 -10.87
N GLY A 142 12.71 -4.49 -9.64
CA GLY A 142 11.46 -3.90 -9.13
C GLY A 142 10.26 -4.86 -8.97
N GLN A 143 10.48 -6.17 -9.07
CA GLN A 143 9.47 -7.23 -8.95
C GLN A 143 9.03 -7.41 -7.49
N LEU A 144 7.72 -7.58 -7.24
CA LEU A 144 7.20 -7.92 -5.90
C LEU A 144 7.64 -9.34 -5.50
N THR A 145 8.09 -9.51 -4.26
CA THR A 145 8.52 -10.82 -3.73
C THR A 145 7.42 -11.44 -2.87
N GLY A 146 7.53 -12.74 -2.57
CA GLY A 146 6.61 -13.44 -1.66
C GLY A 146 6.57 -12.81 -0.26
N VAL A 147 7.70 -12.27 0.22
CA VAL A 147 7.75 -11.44 1.44
C VAL A 147 6.86 -10.20 1.32
N GLY A 148 6.92 -9.50 0.17
CA GLY A 148 6.08 -8.34 -0.11
C GLY A 148 4.60 -8.66 -0.24
N MET A 149 4.27 -9.82 -0.81
CA MET A 149 2.90 -10.35 -0.88
C MET A 149 2.38 -10.67 0.53
N LYS A 150 3.18 -11.35 1.36
CA LYS A 150 2.85 -11.68 2.76
C LYS A 150 2.67 -10.44 3.63
N GLN A 151 3.41 -9.37 3.38
CA GLN A 151 3.24 -8.07 4.06
C GLN A 151 1.87 -7.45 3.72
N ALA A 152 1.51 -7.39 2.44
CA ALA A 152 0.20 -6.89 2.00
C ALA A 152 -0.95 -7.74 2.54
N TYR A 153 -0.79 -9.08 2.54
CA TYR A 153 -1.76 -10.01 3.10
C TYR A 153 -2.01 -9.79 4.60
N LYS A 154 -0.94 -9.68 5.41
CA LYS A 154 -1.05 -9.37 6.85
C LYS A 154 -1.73 -8.02 7.11
N LEU A 155 -1.46 -7.01 6.27
CA LEU A 155 -2.16 -5.74 6.35
C LEU A 155 -3.66 -5.91 6.05
N GLY A 156 -4.01 -6.66 5.00
CA GLY A 156 -5.39 -7.04 4.69
C GLY A 156 -6.10 -7.77 5.83
N GLN A 157 -5.44 -8.71 6.50
CA GLN A 157 -5.96 -9.37 7.70
C GLN A 157 -6.23 -8.38 8.85
N SER A 158 -5.33 -7.41 9.07
CA SER A 158 -5.52 -6.36 10.08
C SER A 158 -6.71 -5.46 9.75
N LEU A 159 -6.86 -5.07 8.48
CA LEU A 159 -8.00 -4.29 7.99
C LEU A 159 -9.31 -5.06 8.13
N LYS A 160 -9.34 -6.36 7.78
CA LYS A 160 -10.49 -7.25 7.99
C LYS A 160 -10.89 -7.34 9.46
N SER A 161 -9.92 -7.61 10.35
CA SER A 161 -10.15 -7.72 11.80
C SER A 161 -10.87 -6.49 12.36
N TYR A 162 -10.51 -5.30 11.87
CA TYR A 162 -11.12 -4.06 12.32
C TYR A 162 -12.45 -3.73 11.61
N TYR A 163 -12.45 -3.64 10.27
CA TYR A 163 -13.60 -3.14 9.51
C TYR A 163 -14.69 -4.19 9.25
N VAL A 164 -14.36 -5.48 9.20
CA VAL A 164 -15.32 -6.58 9.03
C VAL A 164 -15.65 -7.22 10.37
N ASP A 165 -14.64 -7.64 11.13
CA ASP A 165 -14.87 -8.49 12.29
C ASP A 165 -15.33 -7.73 13.54
N GLN A 166 -14.79 -6.52 13.78
CA GLN A 166 -15.18 -5.67 14.92
C GLN A 166 -16.29 -4.68 14.55
N LEU A 167 -16.05 -3.80 13.57
CA LEU A 167 -16.97 -2.69 13.27
C LEU A 167 -18.20 -3.08 12.44
N LYS A 168 -18.21 -4.25 11.80
CA LYS A 168 -19.27 -4.70 10.86
C LYS A 168 -19.57 -3.66 9.77
N PHE A 169 -18.55 -2.91 9.34
CA PHE A 169 -18.66 -1.83 8.36
C PHE A 169 -18.66 -2.37 6.92
N LEU A 170 -17.91 -3.46 6.68
CA LEU A 170 -17.86 -4.17 5.40
C LEU A 170 -18.41 -5.60 5.54
N SER A 171 -18.88 -6.16 4.41
CA SER A 171 -19.23 -7.58 4.27
C SER A 171 -18.03 -8.50 4.56
N SER A 172 -18.29 -9.76 4.92
CA SER A 172 -17.24 -10.78 5.04
C SER A 172 -16.71 -11.24 3.68
N GLU A 173 -17.53 -11.13 2.64
CA GLU A 173 -17.20 -11.45 1.25
C GLU A 173 -17.00 -10.16 0.45
N PHE A 174 -16.20 -10.23 -0.62
CA PHE A 174 -15.96 -9.08 -1.50
C PHE A 174 -17.24 -8.68 -2.26
N THR A 175 -17.62 -7.41 -2.15
CA THR A 175 -18.68 -6.78 -2.96
C THR A 175 -18.10 -5.60 -3.73
N ALA A 176 -18.26 -5.56 -5.06
CA ALA A 176 -17.73 -4.47 -5.90
C ALA A 176 -18.38 -3.09 -5.66
N ASN A 177 -19.48 -3.01 -4.89
CA ASN A 177 -20.13 -1.76 -4.50
C ASN A 177 -19.61 -1.19 -3.16
N ASP A 178 -18.85 -1.98 -2.39
CA ASP A 178 -18.40 -1.63 -1.04
C ASP A 178 -16.97 -1.04 -1.04
N ILE A 179 -16.27 -1.05 -2.19
CA ILE A 179 -14.82 -0.78 -2.38
C ILE A 179 -14.60 0.30 -3.44
#